data_AF-A0A2V7X6L1-F1
#
_entry.id   AF-A0A2V7X6L1-F1
#
_cell.length_a   1.000
_cell.length_b   1.000
_cell.length_c   1.000
_cell.angle_alpha   90.00
_cell.angle_beta   90.00
_cell.angle_gamma   90.00
#
_symmetry.space_group_name_H-M   'P 1'
#
loop_
_entity.id
_entity.type
_entity.pdbx_description
1 polymer ?
#
loop_
_entity_poly.entity_id
_entity_poly.type
_entity_poly.pdbx_seq_one_letter_code
_entity_poly.pdbx_strand_id
1 'polypeptide(L)'
;MKAERRGYQTSAKIEDGRHHDTRRVIQTTLAELGVLPHIADMILNHAIKDAPKSRQHYDTHHYIPEKRKALARWVGHLTRVLGYDPNDVMKAERRGYQGKGPARRLGTTETYSQRKTRLAAQGRDLNAERRARRRVKLEAKRRLRAA
;
A
#
# COMPACT_ATOMS: atom_id res chain seq x y z
N MET A 1 12.17 4.69 -29.89
CA MET A 1 12.18 3.38 -29.18
C MET A 1 10.85 3.21 -28.45
N LYS A 2 9.95 2.39 -28.98
CA LYS A 2 8.66 2.09 -28.32
C LYS A 2 8.95 1.18 -27.13
N ALA A 3 8.63 1.64 -25.92
CA ALA A 3 8.77 0.83 -24.72
C ALA A 3 7.89 -0.42 -24.86
N GLU A 4 8.56 -1.57 -24.88
CA GLU A 4 7.96 -2.90 -24.91
C GLU A 4 7.06 -3.04 -23.67
N ARG A 5 5.74 -3.01 -23.89
CA ARG A 5 4.76 -3.25 -22.82
C ARG A 5 4.93 -4.71 -22.44
N ARG A 6 5.61 -4.95 -21.31
CA ARG A 6 5.77 -6.29 -20.72
C ARG A 6 4.38 -6.83 -20.40
N GLY A 7 3.80 -7.52 -21.37
CA GLY A 7 2.46 -8.08 -21.30
C GLY A 7 2.41 -9.10 -20.19
N TYR A 8 1.49 -8.92 -19.26
CA TYR A 8 1.18 -9.96 -18.30
C TYR A 8 0.38 -11.02 -19.07
N GLN A 9 1.05 -12.11 -19.42
CA GLN A 9 0.36 -13.35 -19.79
C GLN A 9 -0.59 -13.69 -18.65
N THR A 10 -1.89 -13.67 -18.89
CA THR A 10 -2.86 -14.19 -17.94
C THR A 10 -3.65 -15.26 -18.66
N SER A 11 -3.66 -16.47 -18.09
CA SER A 11 -4.52 -17.60 -18.48
C SER A 11 -6.02 -17.25 -18.54
N ALA A 12 -6.40 -16.06 -18.09
CA ALA A 12 -7.76 -15.54 -18.02
C ALA A 12 -8.36 -15.08 -19.37
N LYS A 13 -7.63 -15.10 -20.49
CA LYS A 13 -8.11 -14.64 -21.81
C LYS A 13 -8.75 -13.24 -21.78
N ILE A 14 -8.28 -12.35 -20.90
CA ILE A 14 -8.75 -10.96 -20.82
C ILE A 14 -7.88 -10.12 -21.76
N GLU A 15 -8.49 -9.63 -22.85
CA GLU A 15 -7.83 -8.68 -23.76
C GLU A 15 -7.67 -7.32 -23.07
N ASP A 16 -6.50 -6.68 -23.22
CA ASP A 16 -6.17 -5.34 -22.69
C ASP A 16 -6.29 -5.10 -21.16
N GLY A 17 -6.36 -6.17 -20.36
CA GLY A 17 -6.40 -6.06 -18.90
C GLY A 17 -5.17 -5.37 -18.30
N ARG A 18 -5.39 -4.31 -17.49
CA ARG A 18 -4.34 -3.62 -16.72
C ARG A 18 -4.53 -3.86 -15.22
N HIS A 19 -3.44 -3.82 -14.45
CA HIS A 19 -3.47 -3.86 -12.98
C HIS A 19 -4.40 -2.82 -12.35
N HIS A 20 -4.58 -1.68 -13.02
CA HIS A 20 -5.47 -0.63 -12.58
C HIS A 20 -6.95 -1.04 -12.64
N ASP A 21 -7.32 -1.95 -13.55
CA ASP A 21 -8.70 -2.39 -13.72
C ASP A 21 -9.17 -3.20 -12.52
N THR A 22 -8.30 -3.97 -11.87
CA THR A 22 -8.62 -4.61 -10.58
C THR A 22 -9.04 -3.60 -9.52
N ARG A 23 -8.35 -2.46 -9.42
CA ARG A 23 -8.73 -1.40 -8.45
C ARG A 23 -10.07 -0.75 -8.83
N ARG A 24 -10.34 -0.54 -10.12
CA ARG A 24 -11.62 -0.01 -10.60
C ARG A 24 -12.78 -0.94 -10.27
N VAL A 25 -12.63 -2.23 -10.55
CA VAL A 25 -13.64 -3.25 -10.23
C VAL A 25 -13.90 -3.28 -8.72
N ILE A 26 -12.85 -3.30 -7.89
CA ILE A 26 -13.01 -3.27 -6.42
C ILE A 26 -13.72 -1.99 -5.97
N GLN A 27 -13.33 -0.82 -6.50
CA GLN A 27 -13.92 0.45 -6.11
C GLN A 27 -15.41 0.52 -6.43
N THR A 28 -15.80 0.16 -7.65
CA THR A 28 -17.19 0.15 -8.10
C THR A 28 -18.01 -0.84 -7.31
N THR A 29 -17.53 -2.08 -7.13
CA THR A 29 -18.27 -3.11 -6.37
C THR A 29 -18.44 -2.74 -4.90
N LEU A 30 -17.43 -2.13 -4.25
CA LEU A 30 -17.58 -1.62 -2.88
C LEU A 30 -18.64 -0.50 -2.79
N ALA A 31 -18.70 0.38 -3.80
CA ALA A 31 -19.71 1.44 -3.87
C ALA A 31 -21.12 0.88 -4.07
N GLU A 32 -21.30 -0.11 -4.94
CA GLU A 32 -22.57 -0.83 -5.13
C GLU A 32 -23.04 -1.55 -3.86
N LEU A 33 -22.09 -2.06 -3.07
CA LEU A 33 -22.37 -2.59 -1.74
C LEU A 33 -22.65 -1.48 -0.71
N GLY A 34 -22.69 -0.20 -1.07
CA GLY A 34 -22.95 0.90 -0.13
C GLY A 34 -21.86 1.07 0.92
N VAL A 35 -20.61 0.76 0.61
CA VAL A 35 -19.46 1.12 1.44
C VAL A 35 -19.17 2.60 1.25
N LEU A 36 -18.95 3.33 2.35
CA LEU A 36 -18.67 4.76 2.29
C LEU A 36 -17.40 5.04 1.46
N PRO A 37 -17.38 6.07 0.60
CA PRO A 37 -16.26 6.35 -0.30
C PRO A 37 -14.91 6.44 0.41
N HIS A 38 -14.84 7.12 1.56
CA HIS A 38 -13.60 7.25 2.33
C HIS A 38 -13.08 5.91 2.89
N ILE A 39 -13.97 4.97 3.23
CA ILE A 39 -13.58 3.61 3.65
C ILE A 39 -13.03 2.83 2.45
N ALA A 40 -13.68 2.92 1.29
CA ALA A 40 -13.21 2.28 0.05
C ALA A 40 -11.84 2.84 -0.39
N ASP A 41 -11.66 4.15 -0.32
CA ASP A 41 -10.38 4.82 -0.60
C ASP A 41 -9.28 4.33 0.36
N MET A 42 -9.57 4.19 1.66
CA MET A 42 -8.61 3.64 2.62
C MET A 42 -8.26 2.18 2.35
N ILE A 43 -9.22 1.34 1.95
CA ILE A 43 -8.97 -0.05 1.52
C ILE A 43 -8.05 -0.08 0.29
N LEU A 44 -8.31 0.81 -0.67
CA LEU A 44 -7.51 0.96 -1.88
C LEU A 44 -6.27 1.84 -1.69
N ASN A 45 -5.93 2.24 -0.46
CA ASN A 45 -4.80 3.11 -0.16
C ASN A 45 -4.73 4.35 -1.09
N HIS A 46 -5.89 4.92 -1.39
CA HIS A 46 -6.04 6.14 -2.17
C HIS A 46 -5.93 7.36 -1.26
N ALA A 47 -5.54 8.50 -1.85
CA ALA A 47 -5.73 9.77 -1.18
C ALA A 47 -7.24 10.05 -1.13
N ILE A 48 -7.77 10.30 0.06
CA ILE A 48 -9.17 10.68 0.25
C ILE A 48 -9.35 12.06 -0.39
N LYS A 49 -10.12 12.12 -1.47
CA LYS A 49 -10.41 13.38 -2.17
C LYS A 49 -11.19 14.30 -1.24
N ASP A 50 -10.89 15.60 -1.33
CA ASP A 50 -11.55 16.67 -0.58
C ASP A 50 -11.43 16.58 0.95
N ALA A 51 -10.55 15.71 1.46
CA ALA A 51 -10.23 15.69 2.88
C ALA A 51 -9.52 17.00 3.27
N PRO A 52 -10.03 17.75 4.27
CA PRO A 52 -9.35 18.96 4.71
C PRO A 52 -7.98 18.60 5.28
N LYS A 53 -6.99 19.49 5.11
CA LYS A 53 -5.63 19.26 5.64
C LYS A 53 -5.62 18.96 7.14
N SER A 54 -6.57 19.54 7.88
CA SER A 54 -6.81 19.28 9.30
C SER A 54 -7.06 17.80 9.60
N ARG A 55 -7.67 17.04 8.68
CA ARG A 55 -7.91 15.60 8.83
C ARG A 55 -6.60 14.83 9.03
N GLN A 56 -5.50 15.24 8.41
CA GLN A 56 -4.18 14.61 8.60
C GLN A 56 -3.66 14.73 10.04
N HIS A 57 -4.11 15.73 10.79
CA HIS A 57 -3.68 15.98 12.16
C HIS A 57 -4.66 15.45 13.19
N TYR A 58 -5.97 15.48 12.90
CA TYR A 58 -7.02 15.15 13.87
C TYR A 58 -7.60 13.75 13.69
N ASP A 59 -7.73 13.26 12.46
CA ASP A 59 -8.28 11.94 12.19
C ASP A 59 -7.14 10.91 12.11
N THR A 60 -6.71 10.47 13.28
CA THR A 60 -5.70 9.43 13.45
C THR A 60 -6.32 8.03 13.56
N HIS A 61 -7.64 7.91 13.40
CA HIS A 61 -8.34 6.65 13.52
C HIS A 61 -8.00 5.74 12.34
N HIS A 62 -7.71 4.47 12.62
CA HIS A 62 -7.30 3.53 11.57
C HIS A 62 -8.46 2.92 10.79
N TYR A 63 -9.71 3.08 11.27
CA TYR A 63 -10.92 2.52 10.69
C TYR A 63 -10.85 1.00 10.44
N ILE A 64 -10.16 0.26 11.32
CA ILE A 64 -9.96 -1.18 11.16
C ILE A 64 -11.31 -1.93 11.17
N PRO A 65 -12.23 -1.67 12.12
CA PRO A 65 -13.53 -2.35 12.13
C PRO A 65 -14.35 -2.10 10.86
N GLU A 66 -14.37 -0.87 10.36
CA GLU A 66 -15.12 -0.44 9.18
C GLU A 66 -14.56 -1.08 7.91
N LYS A 67 -13.23 -1.05 7.76
CA LYS A 67 -12.55 -1.73 6.65
C LYS A 67 -12.80 -3.23 6.68
N ARG A 68 -12.75 -3.86 7.87
CA ARG A 68 -13.06 -5.29 8.03
C ARG A 68 -14.50 -5.60 7.62
N LYS A 69 -15.47 -4.80 8.06
CA LYS A 69 -16.88 -4.96 7.70
C LYS A 69 -17.08 -4.81 6.18
N ALA A 70 -16.47 -3.81 5.56
CA ALA A 70 -16.52 -3.60 4.11
C ALA A 70 -15.92 -4.77 3.32
N LEU A 71 -14.74 -5.24 3.72
CA LEU A 71 -14.09 -6.39 3.09
C LEU A 71 -14.88 -7.70 3.28
N ALA A 72 -15.52 -7.90 4.43
CA ALA A 72 -16.39 -9.06 4.65
C ALA A 72 -17.60 -9.05 3.70
N ARG A 73 -18.20 -7.88 3.45
CA ARG A 73 -19.29 -7.74 2.47
C ARG A 73 -18.80 -8.01 1.05
N TRP A 74 -17.61 -7.54 0.71
CA TRP A 74 -16.99 -7.79 -0.59
C TRP A 74 -16.68 -9.28 -0.81
N VAL A 75 -16.15 -9.97 0.21
CA VAL A 75 -16.01 -11.44 0.20
C VAL A 75 -17.35 -12.10 -0.06
N GLY A 76 -18.43 -11.71 0.63
CA GLY A 76 -19.76 -12.27 0.39
C GLY A 76 -20.26 -12.05 -1.05
N HIS A 77 -19.95 -10.90 -1.66
CA HIS A 77 -20.22 -10.66 -3.07
C HIS A 77 -19.41 -11.60 -3.98
N LEU A 78 -18.10 -11.74 -3.73
CA LEU A 78 -17.25 -12.66 -4.48
C LEU A 78 -17.71 -14.11 -4.36
N THR A 79 -18.10 -14.56 -3.17
CA THR A 79 -18.63 -15.91 -2.96
C THR A 79 -19.84 -16.17 -3.85
N ARG A 80 -20.72 -15.18 -4.01
CA ARG A 80 -21.89 -15.29 -4.89
C ARG A 80 -21.51 -15.36 -6.36
N VAL A 81 -20.51 -14.58 -6.80
CA VAL A 81 -20.03 -14.56 -8.18
C VAL A 81 -19.27 -15.85 -8.53
N LEU A 82 -18.45 -16.34 -7.60
CA LEU A 82 -17.55 -17.48 -7.81
C LEU A 82 -18.21 -18.84 -7.54
N GLY A 83 -19.29 -18.89 -6.75
CA GLY A 83 -19.91 -20.13 -6.30
C GLY A 83 -19.14 -20.88 -5.20
N TYR A 84 -18.06 -20.30 -4.67
CA TYR A 84 -17.28 -20.83 -3.54
C TYR A 84 -16.73 -19.69 -2.67
N ASP A 85 -16.41 -19.95 -1.39
CA ASP A 85 -15.78 -18.94 -0.54
C ASP A 85 -14.29 -18.79 -0.93
N PRO A 86 -13.85 -17.62 -1.44
CA PRO A 86 -12.46 -17.42 -1.81
C PRO A 86 -11.47 -17.56 -0.64
N ASN A 87 -11.93 -17.43 0.61
CA ASN A 87 -11.08 -17.70 1.77
C ASN A 87 -10.74 -19.18 1.94
N ASP A 88 -11.54 -20.10 1.40
CA ASP A 88 -11.25 -21.53 1.49
C ASP A 88 -10.06 -21.92 0.62
N VAL A 89 -9.89 -21.28 -0.54
CA VAL A 89 -8.68 -21.41 -1.38
C VAL A 89 -7.46 -20.89 -0.63
N MET A 90 -7.59 -19.75 0.04
CA MET A 90 -6.51 -19.17 0.86
C MET A 90 -6.16 -20.05 2.07
N LYS A 91 -7.11 -20.81 2.65
CA LYS A 91 -6.83 -21.74 3.74
C LYS A 91 -5.91 -22.88 3.32
N ALA A 92 -6.08 -23.41 2.10
CA ALA A 92 -5.20 -24.42 1.52
C ALA A 92 -3.79 -23.85 1.25
N GLU A 93 -3.72 -22.58 0.84
CA GLU A 93 -2.46 -21.85 0.63
C GLU A 93 -1.98 -21.06 1.86
N ARG A 94 -2.43 -21.37 3.08
CA ARG A 94 -1.81 -20.86 4.32
C ARG A 94 -0.40 -21.46 4.53
N ARG A 95 0.47 -21.35 3.53
CA ARG A 95 1.83 -20.87 3.74
C ARG A 95 1.68 -19.51 4.42
N GLY A 96 1.61 -19.53 5.76
CA GLY A 96 1.56 -18.33 6.57
C GLY A 96 2.56 -17.32 6.03
N TYR A 97 2.14 -16.06 5.88
CA TYR A 97 2.92 -14.97 5.29
C TYR A 97 4.43 -15.19 5.47
N GLN A 98 5.07 -15.83 4.49
CA GLN A 98 6.51 -16.03 4.48
C GLN A 98 7.03 -14.71 3.96
N GLY A 99 7.14 -13.71 4.82
CA GLY A 99 7.44 -12.33 4.43
C GLY A 99 8.45 -12.26 3.30
N LYS A 100 7.97 -12.08 2.06
CA LYS A 100 8.78 -11.81 0.86
C LYS A 100 8.98 -10.31 0.67
N GLY A 101 8.83 -9.52 1.74
CA GLY A 101 9.71 -8.38 1.91
C GLY A 101 11.10 -8.89 2.29
N PRO A 102 12.17 -8.08 2.25
CA PRO A 102 13.33 -8.44 3.05
C PRO A 102 12.79 -8.79 4.43
N ALA A 103 13.11 -9.98 4.94
CA ALA A 103 13.03 -10.26 6.36
C ALA A 103 14.01 -9.29 7.02
N ARG A 104 13.62 -8.02 7.13
CA ARG A 104 13.95 -7.26 8.31
C ARG A 104 13.33 -8.12 9.38
N ARG A 105 14.15 -8.99 10.00
CA ARG A 105 13.90 -9.34 11.38
C ARG A 105 13.46 -8.01 11.99
N LEU A 106 12.27 -7.93 12.58
CA LEU A 106 12.09 -6.97 13.67
C LEU A 106 13.03 -7.43 14.81
N GLY A 107 14.33 -7.58 14.52
CA GLY A 107 15.34 -7.59 15.54
C GLY A 107 15.20 -6.22 16.14
N THR A 108 14.91 -6.18 17.44
CA THR A 108 14.85 -5.02 18.33
C THR A 108 15.38 -3.77 17.66
N THR A 109 14.57 -3.17 16.78
CA THR A 109 15.05 -2.12 15.91
C THR A 109 14.93 -0.90 16.78
N GLU A 110 16.07 -0.46 17.28
CA GLU A 110 16.24 0.80 17.95
C GLU A 110 15.30 1.84 17.31
N THR A 111 14.34 2.32 18.09
CA THR A 111 13.35 3.28 17.62
C THR A 111 14.07 4.54 17.12
N TYR A 112 13.39 5.37 16.32
CA TYR A 112 13.98 6.60 15.81
C TYR A 112 14.59 7.48 16.92
N SER A 113 13.92 7.58 18.08
CA SER A 113 14.41 8.32 19.24
C SER A 113 15.64 7.66 19.84
N GLN A 114 15.60 6.35 20.11
CA GLN A 114 16.75 5.61 20.63
C GLN A 114 17.98 5.76 19.73
N ARG A 115 17.80 5.65 18.41
CA ARG A 115 18.87 5.78 17.41
C ARG A 115 19.44 7.19 17.35
N LYS A 116 18.57 8.20 17.44
CA LYS A 116 19.00 9.60 17.51
C LYS A 116 19.85 9.83 18.74
N THR A 117 19.44 9.30 19.89
CA THR A 117 20.18 9.41 21.16
C THR A 117 21.53 8.71 21.10
N ARG A 118 21.59 7.47 20.61
CA ARG A 118 22.85 6.72 20.48
C ARG A 118 23.83 7.40 19.52
N LEU A 119 23.35 7.91 18.39
CA LEU A 119 24.22 8.63 17.45
C LEU A 119 24.70 9.96 18.03
N ALA A 120 23.85 10.69 18.76
CA ALA A 120 24.25 11.90 19.46
C ALA A 120 25.35 11.61 20.50
N ALA A 121 25.25 10.50 21.23
CA ALA A 121 26.28 10.03 22.16
C ALA A 121 27.62 9.68 21.45
N GLN A 122 27.58 9.39 20.14
CA GLN A 122 28.77 9.18 19.30
C GLN A 122 29.23 10.48 18.59
N GLY A 123 28.68 11.64 18.96
CA GLY A 123 28.98 12.93 18.31
C GLY A 123 28.37 13.10 16.92
N ARG A 124 27.38 12.29 16.55
CA ARG A 124 26.76 12.26 15.21
C ARG A 124 25.32 12.75 15.23
N ASP A 125 24.96 13.63 14.28
CA ASP A 125 23.56 14.07 14.08
C ASP A 125 22.89 13.29 12.94
N LEU A 126 21.99 12.37 13.31
CA LEU A 126 21.17 11.59 12.39
C LEU A 126 20.37 12.46 11.40
N ASN A 127 19.90 13.63 11.82
CA ASN A 127 19.13 14.53 10.96
C ASN A 127 20.02 15.27 9.97
N ALA A 128 21.20 15.72 10.39
CA ALA A 128 22.19 16.31 9.49
C ALA A 128 22.62 15.33 8.40
N GLU A 129 22.94 14.09 8.77
CA GLU A 129 23.31 13.04 7.81
C GLU A 129 22.19 12.76 6.80
N ARG A 130 20.92 12.76 7.26
CA ARG A 130 19.76 12.58 6.36
C ARG A 130 19.56 13.76 5.41
N ARG A 131 19.76 14.99 5.88
CA ARG A 131 19.70 16.21 5.03
C ARG A 131 20.77 16.14 3.93
N ALA A 132 22.00 15.76 4.27
CA ALA A 132 23.08 15.60 3.31
C ALA A 132 22.76 14.53 2.24
N ARG A 133 22.29 13.34 2.64
CA ARG A 133 21.89 12.28 1.69
C ARG A 133 20.76 12.71 0.76
N ARG A 134 19.79 13.46 1.27
CA ARG A 134 18.69 14.00 0.46
C ARG A 134 19.21 14.99 -0.57
N ARG A 135 20.14 15.89 -0.20
CA ARG A 135 20.78 16.83 -1.12
C ARG A 135 21.49 16.11 -2.26
N VAL A 136 22.35 15.12 -1.95
CA VAL A 136 23.08 14.34 -2.96
C VAL A 136 22.11 13.68 -3.94
N LYS A 137 21.03 13.06 -3.44
CA LYS A 137 20.01 12.43 -4.29
C LYS A 137 19.29 13.44 -5.19
N LEU A 138 19.03 14.64 -4.67
CA LEU A 138 18.36 15.72 -5.41
C LEU A 138 19.27 16.29 -6.50
N GLU A 139 20.55 16.48 -6.21
CA GLU A 139 21.57 16.93 -7.16
C GLU A 139 21.77 15.91 -8.28
N ALA A 140 21.87 14.61 -7.96
CA ALA A 140 21.94 13.55 -8.96
C ALA A 140 20.71 13.54 -9.88
N LYS A 141 19.50 13.73 -9.31
CA LYS A 141 18.26 13.80 -10.09
C LYS A 141 18.18 15.06 -10.98
N ARG A 142 18.76 16.19 -10.54
CA ARG A 142 18.86 17.41 -11.35
C ARG A 142 19.83 17.22 -12.51
N ARG A 143 20.98 16.59 -12.30
CA ARG A 143 21.95 16.26 -13.36
C ARG A 143 21.34 15.36 -14.44
N LEU A 144 20.63 14.32 -14.03
CA LEU A 144 19.90 13.42 -14.93
C LEU A 144 18.76 14.07 -15.73
N ARG A 145 18.28 15.25 -15.34
CA ARG A 145 17.23 16.00 -16.05
C ARG A 145 17.79 17.11 -16.95
N ALA A 146 19.07 17.44 -16.78
CA ALA A 146 19.76 18.47 -17.56
C ALA A 146 20.65 17.88 -18.68
N ALA A 147 20.75 16.55 -18.73
CA ALA A 147 21.32 15.76 -19.83
C ALA A 147 20.17 15.13 -20.63
#